data_AF-A0A0F5PRZ0-F1
#
_entry.id   AF-A0A0F5PRZ0-F1
#
_cell.length_a   1.000
_cell.length_b   1.000
_cell.length_c   1.000
_cell.angle_alpha   90.00
_cell.angle_beta   90.00
_cell.angle_gamma   90.00
#
_symmetry.space_group_name_H-M   'P 1'
#
loop_
_entity.id
_entity.type
_entity.pdbx_description
1 polymer ?
#
loop_
_entity_poly.entity_id
_entity_poly.type
_entity_poly.pdbx_seq_one_letter_code
_entity_poly.pdbx_strand_id
1 'polypeptide(L)'
;MIADAQALTDNIDNPEKVRQNIIEVALDYLACGLDSTKSTLFVQSQISELFELSFYYMNLVTVSRLQRNPTIKMEIKMRNFGKNIPVGFFTYPISQAADITAFKATTVPVGEDQLPMIELTKEIVRKFNSLYGKVLVEPEALLPDNKACQRLPGIDGKSKMSKSLNNCIYLSDTADEVKKKVMNMYTDPNHLRVEDPGNVEGNPVFTYLDAFCKNEHFSRYFPEYNNLDELKEHYTKGGLGDVKVKKFLNAILQEELEPIRKRRAEFAKDIPEVYNILKKGNYMAREVAANTLAEVKSAMKINYF
;
A
#
# COMPACT_ATOMS: atom_id res chain seq x y z
N MET A 1 -9.37 2.69 5.20
CA MET A 1 -10.28 2.95 4.06
C MET A 1 -10.00 1.95 2.95
N ILE A 2 -11.03 1.35 2.37
CA ILE A 2 -10.95 0.60 1.10
C ILE A 2 -11.46 1.54 0.00
N ALA A 3 -10.54 2.01 -0.85
CA ALA A 3 -10.77 3.08 -1.83
C ALA A 3 -11.38 2.57 -3.15
N ASP A 4 -12.61 2.05 -3.07
CA ASP A 4 -13.32 1.47 -4.22
C ASP A 4 -13.68 2.51 -5.29
N ALA A 5 -14.09 3.73 -4.89
CA ALA A 5 -14.37 4.80 -5.83
C ALA A 5 -13.11 5.28 -6.58
N GLN A 6 -11.97 5.38 -5.88
CA GLN A 6 -10.69 5.66 -6.54
C GLN A 6 -10.27 4.51 -7.47
N ALA A 7 -10.50 3.25 -7.10
CA ALA A 7 -10.20 2.09 -7.96
C ALA A 7 -11.06 2.06 -9.24
N LEU A 8 -12.22 2.73 -9.27
CA LEU A 8 -13.01 2.89 -10.48
C LEU A 8 -12.39 3.90 -11.46
N THR A 9 -11.46 4.76 -11.03
CA THR A 9 -10.81 5.73 -11.94
C THR A 9 -10.04 5.07 -13.08
N ASP A 10 -9.61 3.83 -12.88
CA ASP A 10 -8.86 3.01 -13.83
C ASP A 10 -9.46 1.61 -14.10
N ASN A 11 -10.60 1.28 -13.49
CA ASN A 11 -11.33 0.01 -13.71
C ASN A 11 -12.83 0.26 -13.96
N ILE A 12 -13.19 1.42 -14.53
CA ILE A 12 -14.59 1.80 -14.76
C ILE A 12 -15.35 0.81 -15.66
N ASP A 13 -14.63 0.15 -16.56
CA ASP A 13 -15.10 -0.91 -17.47
C ASP A 13 -15.24 -2.27 -16.77
N ASN A 14 -14.76 -2.42 -15.54
CA ASN A 14 -14.84 -3.65 -14.76
C ASN A 14 -15.26 -3.39 -13.29
N PRO A 15 -16.48 -2.88 -13.06
CA PRO A 15 -16.96 -2.55 -11.71
C PRO A 15 -17.14 -3.79 -10.82
N GLU A 16 -17.46 -4.95 -11.42
CA GLU A 16 -17.62 -6.20 -10.68
C GLU A 16 -16.29 -6.65 -10.05
N LYS A 17 -15.16 -6.48 -10.76
CA LYS A 17 -13.84 -6.71 -10.20
C LYS A 17 -13.57 -5.82 -8.98
N VAL A 18 -13.95 -4.53 -9.02
CA VAL A 18 -13.77 -3.63 -7.87
C VAL A 18 -14.59 -4.13 -6.69
N ARG A 19 -15.87 -4.47 -6.92
CA ARG A 19 -16.77 -5.01 -5.90
C ARG A 19 -16.22 -6.28 -5.24
N GLN A 20 -15.73 -7.22 -6.04
CA GLN A 20 -15.16 -8.48 -5.54
C GLN A 20 -13.88 -8.24 -4.72
N ASN A 21 -13.04 -7.27 -5.09
CA ASN A 21 -11.82 -6.98 -4.34
C ASN A 21 -12.09 -6.32 -2.98
N ILE A 22 -13.27 -5.74 -2.73
CA ILE A 22 -13.58 -5.15 -1.41
C ILE A 22 -13.48 -6.20 -0.30
N ILE A 23 -14.08 -7.37 -0.52
CA ILE A 23 -14.07 -8.43 0.50
C ILE A 23 -12.67 -9.05 0.64
N GLU A 24 -11.96 -9.24 -0.47
CA GLU A 24 -10.60 -9.79 -0.45
C GLU A 24 -9.63 -8.88 0.33
N VAL A 25 -9.72 -7.56 0.13
CA VAL A 25 -8.89 -6.58 0.86
C VAL A 25 -9.27 -6.54 2.34
N ALA A 26 -10.56 -6.58 2.67
CA ALA A 26 -11.01 -6.63 4.06
C ALA A 26 -10.50 -7.89 4.78
N LEU A 27 -10.57 -9.05 4.12
CA LEU A 27 -10.02 -10.30 4.63
C LEU A 27 -8.51 -10.21 4.84
N ASP A 28 -7.77 -9.63 3.89
CA ASP A 28 -6.32 -9.46 4.01
C ASP A 28 -5.95 -8.52 5.16
N TYR A 29 -6.69 -7.42 5.37
CA TYR A 29 -6.49 -6.53 6.52
C TYR A 29 -6.70 -7.25 7.85
N LEU A 30 -7.83 -7.95 8.01
CA LEU A 30 -8.14 -8.70 9.22
C LEU A 30 -7.13 -9.84 9.44
N ALA A 31 -6.71 -10.51 8.37
CA ALA A 31 -5.70 -11.57 8.40
C ALA A 31 -4.32 -11.06 8.81
N CYS A 32 -3.94 -9.84 8.42
CA CYS A 32 -2.72 -9.18 8.88
C CYS A 32 -2.79 -8.71 10.34
N GLY A 33 -3.96 -8.83 10.99
CA GLY A 33 -4.14 -8.49 12.40
C GLY A 33 -4.66 -7.08 12.65
N LEU A 34 -5.22 -6.40 11.64
CA LEU A 34 -5.97 -5.17 11.88
C LEU A 34 -7.21 -5.50 12.72
N ASP A 35 -7.29 -4.89 13.90
CA ASP A 35 -8.36 -5.09 14.86
C ASP A 35 -9.45 -4.04 14.63
N SER A 36 -10.65 -4.47 14.24
CA SER A 36 -11.79 -3.58 13.97
C SER A 36 -12.31 -2.83 15.20
N THR A 37 -11.93 -3.24 16.41
CA THR A 37 -12.23 -2.51 17.65
C THR A 37 -11.28 -1.33 17.89
N LYS A 38 -10.13 -1.32 17.20
CA LYS A 38 -9.11 -0.25 17.29
C LYS A 38 -8.99 0.56 16.01
N SER A 39 -9.38 -0.01 14.87
CA SER A 39 -9.24 0.57 13.54
C SER A 39 -10.58 0.63 12.82
N THR A 40 -10.92 1.80 12.28
CA THR A 40 -12.13 1.99 11.48
C THR A 40 -11.90 1.51 10.04
N LEU A 41 -12.40 0.32 9.72
CA LEU A 41 -12.41 -0.23 8.35
C LEU A 41 -13.70 0.18 7.65
N PHE A 42 -13.59 0.95 6.56
CA PHE A 42 -14.75 1.48 5.84
C PHE A 42 -14.49 1.53 4.33
N VAL A 43 -15.56 1.60 3.54
CA VAL A 43 -15.57 1.64 2.08
C VAL A 43 -15.78 3.08 1.61
N GLN A 44 -14.90 3.59 0.74
CA GLN A 44 -14.88 5.00 0.33
C GLN A 44 -16.20 5.46 -0.29
N SER A 45 -16.77 4.66 -1.21
CA SER A 45 -18.05 4.99 -1.87
C SER A 45 -19.25 5.12 -0.93
N GLN A 46 -19.12 4.63 0.29
CA GLN A 46 -20.18 4.71 1.29
C GLN A 46 -20.14 6.01 2.11
N ILE A 47 -19.17 6.89 1.88
CA ILE A 47 -19.01 8.17 2.57
C ILE A 47 -19.20 9.30 1.55
N SER A 48 -20.44 9.78 1.40
CA SER A 48 -20.82 10.77 0.38
C SER A 48 -20.06 12.09 0.50
N GLU A 49 -19.70 12.45 1.73
CA GLU A 49 -19.01 13.67 2.10
C GLU A 49 -17.63 13.78 1.43
N LEU A 50 -16.98 12.64 1.17
CA LEU A 50 -15.69 12.60 0.49
C LEU A 50 -15.79 13.16 -0.93
N PHE A 51 -16.91 12.88 -1.63
CA PHE A 51 -17.14 13.38 -2.98
C PHE A 51 -17.47 14.87 -3.02
N GLU A 52 -18.25 15.34 -2.04
CA GLU A 52 -18.57 16.77 -1.92
C GLU A 52 -17.31 17.60 -1.60
N LEU A 53 -16.48 17.14 -0.65
CA LEU A 53 -15.18 17.76 -0.37
C LEU A 53 -14.27 17.75 -1.59
N SER A 54 -14.20 16.62 -2.31
CA SER A 54 -13.41 16.51 -3.54
C SER A 54 -13.81 17.58 -4.56
N PHE A 55 -15.12 17.79 -4.74
CA PHE A 55 -15.64 18.82 -5.65
C PHE A 55 -15.21 20.23 -5.23
N TYR A 56 -15.30 20.57 -3.94
CA TYR A 56 -14.83 21.87 -3.47
C TYR A 56 -13.33 22.06 -3.69
N TYR A 57 -12.52 21.04 -3.43
CA TYR A 57 -11.08 21.10 -3.59
C TYR A 57 -10.63 21.20 -5.06
N MET A 58 -11.43 20.74 -6.02
CA MET A 58 -11.15 20.95 -7.45
C MET A 58 -11.03 22.43 -7.82
N ASN A 59 -11.69 23.34 -7.07
CA ASN A 59 -11.56 24.79 -7.27
C ASN A 59 -10.26 25.37 -6.70
N LEU A 60 -9.54 24.60 -5.86
CA LEU A 60 -8.30 25.03 -5.21
C LEU A 60 -7.04 24.62 -5.99
N VAL A 61 -7.15 23.65 -6.89
CA VAL A 61 -6.02 23.09 -7.64
C VAL A 61 -6.15 23.40 -9.13
N THR A 62 -5.05 23.82 -9.76
CA THR A 62 -5.03 24.06 -11.21
C THR A 62 -4.67 22.80 -11.99
N VAL A 63 -5.15 22.69 -13.23
CA VAL A 63 -4.76 21.63 -14.17
C VAL A 63 -3.24 21.54 -14.33
N SER A 64 -2.55 22.68 -14.43
CA SER A 64 -1.08 22.73 -14.54
C SER A 64 -0.37 22.12 -13.32
N ARG A 65 -0.93 22.30 -12.11
CA ARG A 65 -0.36 21.69 -10.89
C ARG A 65 -0.49 20.17 -10.91
N LEU A 66 -1.64 19.64 -11.33
CA LEU A 66 -1.85 18.20 -11.50
C LEU A 66 -0.94 17.62 -12.59
N GLN A 67 -0.84 18.28 -13.76
CA GLN A 67 0.04 17.84 -14.84
C GLN A 67 1.49 17.73 -14.42
N ARG A 68 1.95 18.54 -13.45
CA ARG A 68 3.33 18.50 -12.94
C ARG A 68 3.57 17.45 -11.86
N ASN A 69 2.52 16.82 -11.32
CA ASN A 69 2.68 15.79 -10.30
C ASN A 69 3.42 14.56 -10.88
N PRO A 70 4.58 14.18 -10.31
CA PRO A 70 5.41 13.10 -10.84
C PRO A 70 4.77 11.71 -10.71
N THR A 71 4.00 11.46 -9.65
CA THR A 71 3.29 10.20 -9.42
C THR A 71 2.24 9.98 -10.52
N ILE A 72 1.40 10.99 -10.78
CA ILE A 72 0.40 10.94 -11.86
C ILE A 72 1.07 10.70 -13.21
N LYS A 73 2.13 11.45 -13.53
CA LYS A 73 2.89 11.29 -14.78
C LYS A 73 3.43 9.86 -14.97
N MET A 74 3.94 9.26 -13.89
CA MET A 74 4.43 7.88 -13.92
C MET A 74 3.29 6.91 -14.16
N GLU A 75 2.17 7.03 -13.45
CA GLU A 75 1.05 6.10 -13.57
C GLU A 75 0.35 6.20 -14.93
N ILE A 76 0.20 7.41 -15.51
CA ILE A 76 -0.31 7.61 -16.88
C ILE A 76 0.52 6.80 -17.88
N LYS A 77 1.85 6.83 -17.75
CA LYS A 77 2.76 6.05 -18.61
C LYS A 77 2.59 4.55 -18.38
N MET A 78 2.52 4.10 -17.13
CA MET A 78 2.37 2.67 -16.81
C MET A 78 1.05 2.08 -17.32
N ARG A 79 -0.02 2.89 -17.36
CA ARG A 79 -1.36 2.49 -17.82
C ARG A 79 -1.59 2.69 -19.31
N ASN A 80 -0.60 3.22 -20.03
CA ASN A 80 -0.69 3.51 -21.47
C ASN A 80 -1.89 4.37 -21.87
N PHE A 81 -2.32 5.31 -21.00
CA PHE A 81 -3.45 6.21 -21.34
C PHE A 81 -3.14 7.17 -22.49
N GLY A 82 -1.86 7.43 -22.77
CA GLY A 82 -1.45 8.40 -23.78
C GLY A 82 -2.03 9.78 -23.47
N LYS A 83 -2.81 10.33 -24.41
CA LYS A 83 -3.53 11.60 -24.24
C LYS A 83 -4.96 11.44 -23.71
N ASN A 84 -5.52 10.23 -23.74
CA ASN A 84 -6.91 9.96 -23.38
C ASN A 84 -7.00 9.55 -21.91
N ILE A 85 -6.67 10.48 -21.02
CA ILE A 85 -6.64 10.23 -19.59
C ILE A 85 -8.06 10.44 -19.02
N PRO A 86 -8.65 9.46 -18.31
CA PRO A 86 -9.92 9.66 -17.64
C PRO A 86 -9.85 10.83 -16.66
N VAL A 87 -10.85 11.72 -16.65
CA VAL A 87 -10.84 12.91 -15.78
C VAL A 87 -10.73 12.51 -14.31
N GLY A 88 -11.48 11.50 -13.87
CA GLY A 88 -11.40 10.97 -12.50
C GLY A 88 -10.01 10.45 -12.15
N PHE A 89 -9.31 9.81 -13.09
CA PHE A 89 -7.91 9.40 -12.90
C PHE A 89 -6.98 10.61 -12.83
N PHE A 90 -7.21 11.63 -13.65
CA PHE A 90 -6.37 12.82 -13.61
C PHE A 90 -6.55 13.62 -12.30
N THR A 91 -7.72 13.57 -11.68
CA THR A 91 -8.07 14.33 -10.47
C THR A 91 -8.08 13.51 -9.18
N TYR A 92 -7.80 12.20 -9.20
CA TYR A 92 -7.75 11.37 -7.97
C TYR A 92 -6.85 11.93 -6.86
N PRO A 93 -5.74 12.66 -7.11
CA PRO A 93 -5.00 13.30 -6.01
C PRO A 93 -5.83 14.26 -5.17
N ILE A 94 -6.81 14.93 -5.79
CA ILE A 94 -7.70 15.87 -5.12
C ILE A 94 -8.69 15.10 -4.26
N SER A 95 -9.21 13.96 -4.75
CA SER A 95 -10.08 13.11 -3.94
C SER A 95 -9.33 12.44 -2.79
N GLN A 96 -8.06 12.08 -2.96
CA GLN A 96 -7.23 11.60 -1.85
C GLN A 96 -7.00 12.68 -0.79
N ALA A 97 -6.82 13.94 -1.18
CA ALA A 97 -6.76 15.03 -0.23
C ALA A 97 -8.09 15.18 0.54
N ALA A 98 -9.23 14.98 -0.13
CA ALA A 98 -10.54 14.93 0.53
C ALA A 98 -10.63 13.76 1.52
N ASP A 99 -10.19 12.56 1.12
CA ASP A 99 -10.15 11.38 1.99
C ASP A 99 -9.34 11.66 3.27
N ILE A 100 -8.17 12.28 3.16
CA ILE A 100 -7.30 12.58 4.31
C ILE A 100 -7.92 13.65 5.22
N THR A 101 -8.37 14.75 4.62
CA THR A 101 -8.82 15.93 5.38
C THR A 101 -10.20 15.75 5.99
N ALA A 102 -11.09 14.96 5.40
CA ALA A 102 -12.40 14.62 5.96
C ALA A 102 -12.31 14.01 7.36
N PHE A 103 -11.23 13.27 7.63
CA PHE A 103 -10.98 12.65 8.94
C PHE A 103 -10.00 13.44 9.81
N LYS A 104 -9.63 14.67 9.40
CA LYS A 104 -8.60 15.50 10.06
C LYS A 104 -7.32 14.71 10.38
N ALA A 105 -6.90 13.83 9.46
CA ALA A 105 -5.75 12.98 9.69
C ALA A 105 -4.48 13.83 9.82
N THR A 106 -3.76 13.64 10.94
CA THR A 106 -2.49 14.33 11.22
C THR A 106 -1.29 13.58 10.69
N THR A 107 -1.44 12.28 10.40
CA THR A 107 -0.35 11.40 10.00
C THR A 107 -0.86 10.38 9.00
N VAL A 108 -0.18 10.25 7.87
CA VAL A 108 -0.58 9.36 6.76
C VAL A 108 0.61 8.45 6.40
N PRO A 109 0.52 7.15 6.69
CA PRO A 109 1.50 6.17 6.21
C PRO A 109 1.49 6.11 4.68
N VAL A 110 2.65 6.29 4.06
CA VAL A 110 2.78 6.33 2.60
C VAL A 110 4.08 5.70 2.11
N GLY A 111 4.13 5.34 0.83
CA GLY A 111 5.39 5.07 0.13
C GLY A 111 6.05 6.36 -0.37
N GLU A 112 7.34 6.31 -0.70
CA GLU A 112 8.07 7.46 -1.25
C GLU A 112 7.42 8.02 -2.53
N ASP A 113 6.84 7.14 -3.35
CA ASP A 113 6.13 7.50 -4.58
C ASP A 113 4.83 8.28 -4.35
N GLN A 114 4.34 8.33 -3.10
CA GLN A 114 3.13 9.03 -2.70
C GLN A 114 3.41 10.35 -1.96
N LEU A 115 4.67 10.69 -1.65
CA LEU A 115 5.03 12.00 -1.08
C LEU A 115 4.49 13.19 -1.89
N PRO A 116 4.51 13.18 -3.25
CA PRO A 116 3.94 14.26 -4.04
C PRO A 116 2.42 14.46 -3.85
N MET A 117 1.73 13.40 -3.42
CA MET A 117 0.28 13.40 -3.14
C MET A 117 -0.01 14.02 -1.78
N ILE A 118 0.83 13.70 -0.78
CA ILE A 118 0.77 14.35 0.54
C ILE A 118 1.10 15.84 0.40
N GLU A 119 2.10 16.22 -0.39
CA GLU A 119 2.42 17.64 -0.61
C GLU A 119 1.25 18.39 -1.27
N LEU A 120 0.58 17.80 -2.27
CA LEU A 120 -0.63 18.40 -2.84
C LEU A 120 -1.74 18.55 -1.80
N THR A 121 -1.89 17.58 -0.89
CA THR A 121 -2.84 17.67 0.22
C THR A 121 -2.51 18.83 1.14
N LYS A 122 -1.23 19.02 1.50
CA LYS A 122 -0.75 20.17 2.29
C LYS A 122 -1.05 21.50 1.58
N GLU A 123 -0.80 21.59 0.27
CA GLU A 123 -1.12 22.77 -0.54
C GLU A 123 -2.62 23.11 -0.51
N ILE A 124 -3.49 22.10 -0.66
CA ILE A 124 -4.95 22.26 -0.58
C ILE A 124 -5.36 22.77 0.80
N VAL A 125 -4.87 22.14 1.88
CA VAL A 125 -5.14 22.54 3.27
C VAL A 125 -4.74 23.98 3.52
N ARG A 126 -3.50 24.37 3.17
CA ARG A 126 -2.98 25.72 3.35
C ARG A 126 -3.82 26.74 2.58
N LYS A 127 -4.14 26.45 1.32
CA LYS A 127 -4.94 27.34 0.48
C LYS A 127 -6.37 27.49 1.01
N PHE A 128 -7.04 26.40 1.34
CA PHE A 128 -8.36 26.43 1.98
C PHE A 128 -8.33 27.30 3.24
N ASN A 129 -7.40 27.01 4.15
CA ASN A 129 -7.31 27.69 5.43
C ASN A 129 -7.00 29.18 5.29
N SER A 130 -6.22 29.57 4.28
CA SER A 130 -5.95 30.99 3.98
C SER A 130 -7.17 31.76 3.46
N LEU A 131 -8.08 31.08 2.75
CA LEU A 131 -9.26 31.70 2.14
C LEU A 131 -10.45 31.76 3.11
N TYR A 132 -10.64 30.70 3.88
CA TYR A 132 -11.88 30.47 4.64
C TYR A 132 -11.69 30.38 6.16
N GLY A 133 -10.44 30.31 6.65
CA GLY A 133 -10.10 30.14 8.06
C GLY A 133 -9.59 28.74 8.41
N LYS A 134 -8.96 28.59 9.58
CA LYS A 134 -8.30 27.34 10.01
C LYS A 134 -9.29 26.24 10.38
N VAL A 135 -9.71 25.45 9.40
CA VAL A 135 -10.64 24.31 9.57
C VAL A 135 -9.93 22.97 9.34
N LEU A 136 -9.12 22.91 8.29
CA LEU A 136 -8.44 21.68 7.88
C LEU A 136 -7.10 21.51 8.59
N VAL A 137 -6.72 20.26 8.82
CA VAL A 137 -5.45 19.89 9.46
C VAL A 137 -4.44 19.48 8.41
N GLU A 138 -3.20 19.96 8.54
CA GLU A 138 -2.11 19.57 7.66
C GLU A 138 -1.58 18.18 8.06
N PRO A 139 -1.59 17.18 7.15
CA PRO A 139 -1.11 15.83 7.46
C PRO A 139 0.42 15.73 7.32
N GLU A 140 1.07 14.96 8.18
CA GLU A 140 2.46 14.54 7.99
C GLU A 140 2.58 13.16 7.34
N ALA A 141 3.54 13.00 6.44
CA ALA A 141 3.85 11.70 5.85
C ALA A 141 4.60 10.82 6.87
N LEU A 142 4.20 9.56 7.00
CA LEU A 142 4.94 8.55 7.76
C LEU A 142 5.55 7.54 6.79
N LEU A 143 6.88 7.53 6.70
CA LEU A 143 7.65 6.56 5.92
C LEU A 143 8.18 5.46 6.85
N PRO A 144 8.28 4.20 6.38
CA PRO A 144 8.99 3.15 7.12
C PRO A 144 10.47 3.51 7.34
N ASP A 145 10.97 3.27 8.57
CA ASP A 145 12.38 3.45 8.92
C ASP A 145 13.29 2.46 8.17
N ASN A 146 12.81 1.22 7.99
CA ASN A 146 13.50 0.22 7.18
C ASN A 146 13.27 0.51 5.69
N LYS A 147 14.34 0.91 4.99
CA LYS A 147 14.31 1.18 3.54
C LYS A 147 13.81 0.00 2.71
N ALA A 148 14.12 -1.24 3.10
CA ALA A 148 13.62 -2.44 2.40
C ALA A 148 12.08 -2.55 2.48
N CYS A 149 11.48 -2.00 3.54
CA CYS A 149 10.03 -1.98 3.73
C CYS A 149 9.32 -0.82 3.00
N GLN A 150 10.06 0.15 2.46
CA GLN A 150 9.47 1.25 1.69
C GLN A 150 8.96 0.77 0.33
N ARG A 151 9.69 -0.16 -0.31
CA ARG A 151 9.32 -0.75 -1.60
C ARG A 151 9.98 -2.10 -1.79
N LEU A 152 9.18 -3.16 -1.79
CA LEU A 152 9.66 -4.50 -2.09
C LEU A 152 9.77 -4.74 -3.62
N PRO A 153 10.91 -5.30 -4.08
CA PRO A 153 11.05 -5.70 -5.47
C PRO A 153 10.18 -6.91 -5.80
N GLY A 154 9.90 -7.11 -7.09
CA GLY A 154 9.25 -8.33 -7.56
C GLY A 154 10.18 -9.53 -7.46
N ILE A 155 9.61 -10.74 -7.50
CA ILE A 155 10.41 -11.98 -7.54
C ILE A 155 11.32 -12.05 -8.79
N ASP A 156 11.06 -11.24 -9.81
CA ASP A 156 11.83 -11.12 -11.04
C ASP A 156 12.99 -10.11 -10.96
N GLY A 157 13.25 -9.52 -9.78
CA GLY A 157 14.31 -8.52 -9.58
C GLY A 157 13.94 -7.12 -10.07
N LYS A 158 12.73 -6.91 -10.61
CA LYS A 158 12.28 -5.56 -10.98
C LYS A 158 11.99 -4.74 -9.73
N SER A 159 12.13 -3.42 -9.87
CA SER A 159 12.03 -2.45 -8.78
C SER A 159 10.68 -2.43 -8.05
N LYS A 160 9.63 -3.10 -8.54
CA LYS A 160 8.32 -3.12 -7.89
C LYS A 160 7.66 -4.49 -8.05
N MET A 161 7.16 -5.00 -6.94
CA MET A 161 6.14 -6.03 -6.95
C MET A 161 4.80 -5.45 -7.43
N SER A 162 4.18 -6.03 -8.46
CA SER A 162 2.80 -5.67 -8.85
C SER A 162 2.04 -6.84 -9.48
N LYS A 163 0.71 -6.84 -9.27
CA LYS A 163 -0.18 -7.84 -9.86
C LYS A 163 -0.09 -7.87 -11.38
N SER A 164 0.04 -6.69 -12.01
CA SER A 164 0.14 -6.54 -13.46
C SER A 164 1.45 -7.09 -14.06
N LEU A 165 2.53 -7.15 -13.27
CA LEU A 165 3.80 -7.71 -13.69
C LEU A 165 3.92 -9.21 -13.39
N ASN A 166 2.90 -9.79 -12.75
CA ASN A 166 2.87 -11.20 -12.33
C ASN A 166 4.13 -11.64 -11.55
N ASN A 167 4.63 -10.75 -10.69
CA ASN A 167 5.87 -10.94 -9.93
C ASN A 167 5.65 -10.87 -8.41
N CYS A 168 4.42 -11.16 -7.95
CA CYS A 168 3.98 -11.07 -6.56
C CYS A 168 4.08 -12.40 -5.79
N ILE A 169 4.38 -12.30 -4.50
CA ILE A 169 3.97 -13.27 -3.48
C ILE A 169 2.75 -12.68 -2.76
N TYR A 170 1.62 -13.38 -2.77
CA TYR A 170 0.37 -12.94 -2.15
C TYR A 170 0.27 -13.46 -0.72
N LEU A 171 -0.39 -12.69 0.15
CA LEU A 171 -0.68 -13.11 1.52
C LEU A 171 -1.54 -14.39 1.59
N SER A 172 -2.35 -14.61 0.55
CA SER A 172 -3.22 -15.76 0.38
C SER A 172 -2.57 -16.93 -0.36
N ASP A 173 -1.34 -16.79 -0.88
CA ASP A 173 -0.65 -17.89 -1.56
C ASP A 173 -0.50 -19.08 -0.60
N THR A 174 -0.69 -20.29 -1.11
CA THR A 174 -0.41 -21.52 -0.36
C THR A 174 1.09 -21.64 -0.04
N ALA A 175 1.43 -22.46 0.96
CA ALA A 175 2.83 -22.72 1.31
C ALA A 175 3.67 -23.17 0.10
N ASP A 176 3.10 -24.02 -0.77
CA ASP A 176 3.76 -24.52 -1.97
C ASP A 176 3.94 -23.44 -3.04
N GLU A 177 2.96 -22.55 -3.22
CA GLU A 177 3.08 -21.40 -4.14
C GLU A 177 4.16 -20.43 -3.68
N VAL A 178 4.20 -20.09 -2.39
CA VAL A 178 5.26 -19.24 -1.81
C VAL A 178 6.62 -19.89 -2.04
N LYS A 179 6.76 -21.18 -1.72
CA LYS A 179 8.01 -21.93 -1.93
C LYS A 179 8.44 -21.90 -3.39
N LYS A 180 7.53 -22.19 -4.32
CA LYS A 180 7.82 -22.16 -5.76
C LYS A 180 8.27 -20.77 -6.21
N LYS A 181 7.58 -19.71 -5.76
CA LYS A 181 7.93 -18.32 -6.09
C LYS A 181 9.30 -17.93 -5.53
N VAL A 182 9.59 -18.24 -4.27
CA VAL A 182 10.89 -17.96 -3.63
C VAL A 182 12.03 -18.71 -4.32
N MET A 183 11.84 -19.99 -4.61
CA MET A 183 12.87 -20.79 -5.28
C MET A 183 13.18 -20.26 -6.70
N ASN A 184 12.17 -19.69 -7.38
CA ASN A 184 12.29 -19.06 -8.70
C ASN A 184 12.68 -17.57 -8.65
N MET A 185 12.93 -17.00 -7.46
CA MET A 185 13.34 -15.59 -7.37
C MET A 185 14.64 -15.37 -8.14
N TYR A 186 14.71 -14.25 -8.85
CA TYR A 186 15.95 -13.72 -9.41
C TYR A 186 16.97 -13.50 -8.28
N THR A 187 18.25 -13.71 -8.58
CA THR A 187 19.37 -13.49 -7.67
C THR A 187 20.44 -12.63 -8.34
N ASP A 188 21.47 -13.24 -8.89
CA ASP A 188 22.57 -12.60 -9.62
C ASP A 188 22.91 -13.46 -10.85
N PRO A 189 22.85 -12.92 -12.08
CA PRO A 189 23.17 -13.66 -13.30
C PRO A 189 24.65 -14.08 -13.37
N ASN A 190 25.53 -13.45 -12.58
CA ASN A 190 26.95 -13.77 -12.56
C ASN A 190 27.33 -14.83 -11.51
N HIS A 191 26.41 -15.17 -10.59
CA HIS A 191 26.62 -16.19 -9.57
C HIS A 191 26.18 -17.57 -10.10
N LEU A 192 27.06 -18.20 -10.88
CA LEU A 192 26.75 -19.43 -11.63
C LEU A 192 27.02 -20.71 -10.83
N ARG A 193 28.02 -20.67 -9.95
CA ARG A 193 28.44 -21.79 -9.08
C ARG A 193 28.49 -21.34 -7.63
N VAL A 194 28.51 -22.32 -6.72
CA VAL A 194 28.52 -22.05 -5.27
C VAL A 194 29.79 -21.31 -4.86
N GLU A 195 30.92 -21.59 -5.52
CA GLU A 195 32.22 -21.02 -5.21
C GLU A 195 32.39 -19.59 -5.75
N ASP A 196 31.55 -19.17 -6.70
CA ASP A 196 31.64 -17.85 -7.30
C ASP A 196 31.18 -16.78 -6.29
N PRO A 197 31.76 -15.57 -6.29
CA PRO A 197 31.26 -14.47 -5.49
C PRO A 197 29.91 -13.97 -6.04
N GLY A 198 28.93 -13.75 -5.17
CA GLY A 198 27.62 -13.23 -5.55
C GLY A 198 27.42 -11.75 -5.19
N ASN A 199 26.52 -11.07 -5.90
CA ASN A 199 26.13 -9.69 -5.59
C ASN A 199 24.85 -9.64 -4.71
N VAL A 200 24.91 -8.85 -3.63
CA VAL A 200 23.76 -8.56 -2.76
C VAL A 200 22.95 -7.39 -3.30
N GLU A 201 23.59 -6.41 -3.94
CA GLU A 201 22.91 -5.24 -4.48
C GLU A 201 22.05 -5.65 -5.69
N GLY A 202 20.77 -5.28 -5.67
CA GLY A 202 19.80 -5.67 -6.71
C GLY A 202 19.31 -7.12 -6.62
N ASN A 203 19.77 -7.89 -5.64
CA ASN A 203 19.30 -9.26 -5.40
C ASN A 203 18.04 -9.25 -4.50
N PRO A 204 16.84 -9.55 -5.06
CA PRO A 204 15.59 -9.43 -4.31
C PRO A 204 15.51 -10.43 -3.15
N VAL A 205 16.26 -11.54 -3.17
CA VAL A 205 16.30 -12.49 -2.05
C VAL A 205 16.85 -11.80 -0.80
N PHE A 206 17.97 -11.07 -0.93
CA PHE A 206 18.54 -10.32 0.19
C PHE A 206 17.69 -9.11 0.58
N THR A 207 17.04 -8.44 -0.36
CA THR A 207 16.08 -7.37 -0.02
C THR A 207 14.91 -7.88 0.82
N TYR A 208 14.42 -9.10 0.55
CA TYR A 208 13.36 -9.70 1.38
C TYR A 208 13.90 -10.16 2.73
N LEU A 209 15.12 -10.69 2.78
CA LEU A 209 15.77 -10.98 4.06
C LEU A 209 15.94 -9.70 4.89
N ASP A 210 16.32 -8.56 4.30
CA ASP A 210 16.38 -7.27 5.01
C ASP A 210 15.03 -6.80 5.55
N ALA A 211 13.92 -7.19 4.90
CA ALA A 211 12.58 -6.80 5.32
C ALA A 211 11.99 -7.73 6.39
N PHE A 212 12.22 -9.03 6.28
CA PHE A 212 11.52 -10.04 7.10
C PHE A 212 12.43 -10.82 8.06
N CYS A 213 13.76 -10.82 7.85
CA CYS A 213 14.66 -11.57 8.71
C CYS A 213 14.85 -10.87 10.06
N LYS A 214 14.82 -11.66 11.14
CA LYS A 214 15.12 -11.27 12.51
C LYS A 214 16.27 -12.14 13.01
N ASN A 215 17.05 -11.67 13.98
CA ASN A 215 18.20 -12.43 14.51
C ASN A 215 17.81 -13.82 15.02
N GLU A 216 16.62 -13.97 15.58
CA GLU A 216 16.11 -15.25 16.07
C GLU A 216 15.96 -16.31 14.97
N HIS A 217 15.74 -15.91 13.71
CA HIS A 217 15.55 -16.84 12.59
C HIS A 217 16.80 -17.67 12.31
N PHE A 218 17.99 -17.11 12.56
CA PHE A 218 19.25 -17.83 12.35
C PHE A 218 19.35 -19.07 13.23
N SER A 219 19.04 -18.93 14.52
CA SER A 219 19.06 -20.07 15.45
C SER A 219 18.13 -21.23 15.04
N ARG A 220 17.04 -20.93 14.33
CA ARG A 220 16.01 -21.92 13.94
C ARG A 220 16.25 -22.51 12.56
N TYR A 221 16.65 -21.67 11.61
CA TYR A 221 16.63 -22.02 10.18
C TYR A 221 17.97 -21.92 9.49
N PHE A 222 18.96 -21.24 10.08
CA PHE A 222 20.30 -21.15 9.50
C PHE A 222 21.40 -20.96 10.58
N PRO A 223 21.61 -21.95 11.47
CA PRO A 223 22.44 -21.80 12.67
C PRO A 223 23.94 -21.65 12.39
N GLU A 224 24.37 -21.78 11.13
CA GLU A 224 25.74 -21.54 10.68
C GLU A 224 26.13 -20.04 10.74
N TYR A 225 25.16 -19.13 10.88
CA TYR A 225 25.37 -17.67 10.93
C TYR A 225 24.68 -17.08 12.15
N ASN A 226 25.18 -15.96 12.65
CA ASN A 226 24.59 -15.25 13.79
C ASN A 226 23.63 -14.13 13.35
N ASN A 227 23.86 -13.57 12.16
CA ASN A 227 23.12 -12.42 11.65
C ASN A 227 23.19 -12.34 10.11
N LEU A 228 22.43 -11.40 9.56
CA LEU A 228 22.32 -11.21 8.11
C LEU A 228 23.58 -10.63 7.47
N ASP A 229 24.37 -9.86 8.21
CA ASP A 229 25.61 -9.27 7.69
C ASP A 229 26.68 -10.35 7.45
N GLU A 230 26.84 -11.31 8.36
CA GLU A 230 27.72 -12.47 8.16
C GLU A 230 27.29 -13.30 6.93
N LEU A 231 25.98 -13.51 6.76
CA LEU A 231 25.44 -14.23 5.60
C LEU A 231 25.75 -13.50 4.29
N LYS A 232 25.56 -12.18 4.26
CA LYS A 232 25.88 -11.32 3.11
C LYS A 232 27.38 -11.33 2.81
N GLU A 233 28.23 -11.28 3.82
CA GLU A 233 29.68 -11.32 3.66
C GLU A 233 30.16 -12.65 3.07
N HIS A 234 29.59 -13.77 3.49
CA HIS A 234 29.92 -15.07 2.89
C HIS A 234 29.41 -15.15 1.45
N TYR A 235 28.20 -14.67 1.16
CA TYR A 235 27.69 -14.65 -0.21
C TYR A 235 28.57 -13.83 -1.17
N THR A 236 29.08 -12.67 -0.72
CA THR A 236 29.96 -11.83 -1.55
C THR A 236 31.38 -12.38 -1.71
N LYS A 237 31.87 -13.17 -0.76
CA LYS A 237 33.15 -13.88 -0.87
C LYS A 237 33.08 -15.10 -1.81
N GLY A 238 31.89 -15.68 -1.96
CA GLY A 238 31.69 -16.97 -2.61
C GLY A 238 31.83 -18.15 -1.62
N GLY A 239 31.24 -19.28 -1.98
CA GLY A 239 31.10 -20.47 -1.13
C GLY A 239 29.68 -20.73 -0.61
N LEU A 240 28.73 -19.85 -0.93
CA LEU A 240 27.33 -19.92 -0.46
C LEU A 240 26.34 -19.90 -1.63
N GLY A 241 25.77 -21.06 -1.94
CA GLY A 241 24.82 -21.20 -3.04
C GLY A 241 23.44 -20.57 -2.78
N ASP A 242 22.84 -20.00 -3.82
CA ASP A 242 21.50 -19.37 -3.82
C ASP A 242 20.41 -20.25 -3.21
N VAL A 243 20.48 -21.56 -3.44
CA VAL A 243 19.49 -22.52 -2.94
C VAL A 243 19.43 -22.51 -1.41
N LYS A 244 20.57 -22.36 -0.71
CA LYS A 244 20.60 -22.27 0.76
C LYS A 244 19.93 -20.98 1.22
N VAL A 245 20.29 -19.85 0.62
CA VAL A 245 19.73 -18.52 0.95
C VAL A 245 18.23 -18.46 0.68
N LYS A 246 17.77 -19.01 -0.46
CA LYS A 246 16.34 -19.09 -0.81
C LYS A 246 15.55 -20.00 0.12
N LYS A 247 16.12 -21.13 0.55
CA LYS A 247 15.48 -22.01 1.55
C LYS A 247 15.32 -21.29 2.89
N PHE A 248 16.32 -20.52 3.31
CA PHE A 248 16.24 -19.69 4.50
C PHE A 248 15.15 -18.62 4.39
N LEU A 249 15.13 -17.85 3.29
CA LEU A 249 14.06 -16.89 3.03
C LEU A 249 12.68 -17.54 3.02
N ASN A 250 12.52 -18.69 2.35
CA ASN A 250 11.26 -19.41 2.34
C ASN A 250 10.82 -19.77 3.77
N ALA A 251 11.70 -20.32 4.61
CA ALA A 251 11.34 -20.65 6.00
C ALA A 251 10.81 -19.43 6.78
N ILE A 252 11.46 -18.29 6.64
CA ILE A 252 11.04 -17.02 7.26
C ILE A 252 9.65 -16.59 6.74
N LEU A 253 9.45 -16.59 5.42
CA LEU A 253 8.16 -16.21 4.85
C LEU A 253 7.04 -17.18 5.23
N GLN A 254 7.34 -18.47 5.40
CA GLN A 254 6.35 -19.42 5.91
C GLN A 254 5.97 -19.11 7.37
N GLU A 255 6.93 -18.80 8.23
CA GLU A 255 6.67 -18.40 9.63
C GLU A 255 5.78 -17.15 9.69
N GLU A 256 6.07 -16.13 8.87
CA GLU A 256 5.30 -14.89 8.81
C GLU A 256 3.89 -15.10 8.19
N LEU A 257 3.76 -15.87 7.11
CA LEU A 257 2.51 -16.02 6.37
C LEU A 257 1.55 -17.07 6.97
N GLU A 258 2.05 -18.10 7.66
CA GLU A 258 1.21 -19.15 8.26
C GLU A 258 0.10 -18.59 9.19
N PRO A 259 0.39 -17.71 10.18
CA PRO A 259 -0.67 -17.15 11.03
C PRO A 259 -1.63 -16.25 10.24
N ILE A 260 -1.15 -15.55 9.21
CA ILE A 260 -1.98 -14.72 8.34
C ILE A 260 -2.97 -15.61 7.56
N ARG A 261 -2.48 -16.70 6.94
CA ARG A 261 -3.30 -17.67 6.20
C ARG A 261 -4.37 -18.30 7.08
N LYS A 262 -4.03 -18.66 8.33
CA LYS A 262 -4.99 -19.20 9.31
C LYS A 262 -6.08 -18.19 9.65
N ARG A 263 -5.72 -16.96 10.01
CA ARG A 263 -6.71 -15.91 10.32
C ARG A 263 -7.59 -15.59 9.12
N ARG A 264 -7.00 -15.52 7.92
CA ARG A 264 -7.75 -15.29 6.68
C ARG A 264 -8.79 -16.38 6.44
N ALA A 265 -8.39 -17.64 6.59
CA ALA A 265 -9.30 -18.78 6.44
C ALA A 265 -10.41 -18.76 7.50
N GLU A 266 -10.11 -18.30 8.72
CA GLU A 266 -11.12 -18.15 9.77
C GLU A 266 -12.16 -17.07 9.44
N PHE A 267 -11.72 -15.86 9.07
CA PHE A 267 -12.64 -14.79 8.67
C PHE A 267 -13.43 -15.14 7.40
N ALA A 268 -12.84 -15.91 6.48
CA ALA A 268 -13.53 -16.35 5.27
C ALA A 268 -14.70 -17.32 5.53
N LYS A 269 -14.80 -17.92 6.73
CA LYS A 269 -15.95 -18.75 7.12
C LYS A 269 -17.22 -17.93 7.35
N ASP A 270 -17.08 -16.65 7.69
CA ASP A 270 -18.20 -15.74 7.99
C ASP A 270 -18.04 -14.40 7.25
N ILE A 271 -18.19 -14.45 5.93
CA ILE A 271 -18.22 -13.27 5.07
C ILE A 271 -19.30 -12.25 5.50
N PRO A 272 -20.51 -12.64 5.92
CA PRO A 272 -21.49 -11.71 6.48
C PRO A 272 -20.93 -10.86 7.64
N GLU A 273 -20.16 -11.45 8.56
CA GLU A 273 -19.56 -10.65 9.64
C GLU A 273 -18.48 -9.68 9.15
N VAL A 274 -17.69 -10.04 8.14
CA VAL A 274 -16.74 -9.10 7.52
C VAL A 274 -17.48 -7.89 6.92
N TYR A 275 -18.65 -8.11 6.30
CA TYR A 275 -19.50 -7.00 5.86
C TYR A 275 -20.06 -6.18 7.02
N ASN A 276 -20.43 -6.82 8.14
CA ASN A 276 -20.89 -6.10 9.33
C ASN A 276 -19.80 -5.19 9.91
N ILE A 277 -18.54 -5.65 9.91
CA ILE A 277 -17.38 -4.85 10.31
C ILE A 277 -17.26 -3.60 9.42
N LEU A 278 -17.30 -3.77 8.10
CA LEU A 278 -17.24 -2.65 7.16
C LEU A 278 -18.44 -1.70 7.33
N LYS A 279 -19.64 -2.23 7.57
CA LYS A 279 -20.85 -1.44 7.80
C LYS A 279 -20.73 -0.59 9.06
N LYS A 280 -20.23 -1.16 10.17
CA LYS A 280 -19.96 -0.42 11.41
C LYS A 280 -18.93 0.69 11.17
N GLY A 281 -17.83 0.39 10.49
CA GLY A 281 -16.83 1.38 10.16
C GLY A 281 -17.33 2.48 9.23
N ASN A 282 -18.23 2.17 8.29
CA ASN A 282 -18.88 3.19 7.46
C ASN A 282 -19.69 4.19 8.29
N TYR A 283 -20.44 3.74 9.30
CA TYR A 283 -21.19 4.65 10.18
C TYR A 283 -20.25 5.59 10.94
N MET A 284 -19.20 5.05 11.55
CA MET A 284 -18.21 5.84 12.30
C MET A 284 -17.48 6.83 11.40
N ALA A 285 -17.05 6.39 10.21
CA ALA A 285 -16.38 7.25 9.25
C ALA A 285 -17.31 8.37 8.76
N ARG A 286 -18.57 8.06 8.45
CA ARG A 286 -19.53 9.05 7.96
C ARG A 286 -19.77 10.14 8.99
N GLU A 287 -19.91 9.80 10.26
CA GLU A 287 -20.09 10.79 11.34
C GLU A 287 -18.93 11.80 11.37
N VAL A 288 -17.69 11.31 11.34
CA VAL A 288 -16.50 12.18 11.34
C VAL A 288 -16.43 13.05 10.08
N ALA A 289 -16.64 12.44 8.90
CA ALA A 289 -16.59 13.15 7.63
C ALA A 289 -17.70 14.21 7.51
N ALA A 290 -18.91 13.92 8.01
CA ALA A 290 -20.04 14.85 8.04
C ALA A 290 -19.76 16.07 8.92
N ASN A 291 -19.15 15.86 10.09
CA ASN A 291 -18.74 16.96 10.95
C ASN A 291 -17.72 17.87 10.26
N THR A 292 -16.67 17.30 9.64
CA THR A 292 -15.68 18.08 8.89
C THR A 292 -16.30 18.82 7.72
N LEU A 293 -17.19 18.18 6.94
CA LEU A 293 -17.87 18.82 5.83
C LEU A 293 -18.76 19.98 6.30
N ALA A 294 -19.46 19.85 7.42
CA ALA A 294 -20.25 20.92 8.00
C ALA A 294 -19.39 22.14 8.36
N GLU A 295 -18.23 21.92 8.99
CA GLU A 295 -17.26 22.99 9.28
C GLU A 295 -16.74 23.66 7.99
N VAL A 296 -16.41 22.85 6.98
CA VAL A 296 -15.96 23.34 5.66
C VAL A 296 -17.04 24.22 5.01
N LYS A 297 -18.29 23.77 4.99
CA LYS A 297 -19.41 24.51 4.40
C LYS A 297 -19.70 25.81 5.15
N SER A 298 -19.58 25.80 6.48
CA SER A 298 -19.71 27.01 7.29
C SER A 298 -18.61 28.03 6.98
N ALA A 299 -17.36 27.58 6.89
CA ALA A 299 -16.22 28.44 6.54
C ALA A 299 -16.33 29.02 5.11
N MET A 300 -16.87 28.23 4.18
CA MET A 300 -17.17 28.65 2.80
C MET A 300 -18.45 29.51 2.69
N LYS A 301 -19.19 29.73 3.79
CA LYS A 301 -20.46 30.49 3.85
C LYS A 301 -21.57 29.92 2.96
N ILE A 302 -21.63 28.59 2.85
CA ILE A 302 -22.65 27.86 2.08
C ILE A 302 -23.55 27.00 2.99
N ASN A 303 -23.63 27.38 4.27
CA ASN A 303 -24.51 26.85 5.31
C ASN A 303 -25.80 27.69 5.39
N TYR A 304 -26.61 27.64 4.33
CA TYR A 304 -27.78 28.52 4.15
C TYR A 304 -28.97 28.24 5.10
N PHE A 305 -29.03 27.04 5.69
CA PHE A 305 -30.10 26.58 6.57
C PHE A 305 -29.53 26.16 7.92
#